data_AF-A0A6V7LRL1-F1
#
_entry.id   AF-A0A6V7LRL1-F1
#
_cell.length_a   1.000
_cell.length_b   1.000
_cell.length_c   1.000
_cell.angle_alpha   90.00
_cell.angle_beta   90.00
_cell.angle_gamma   90.00
#
_symmetry.space_group_name_H-M   'P 1'
#
loop_
_entity.id
_entity.type
_entity.pdbx_description
1 polymer ?
#
loop_
_entity_poly.entity_id
_entity_poly.type
_entity_poly.pdbx_seq_one_letter_code
_entity_poly.pdbx_strand_id
1 'polypeptide(L)' 'MAPKLTAKIGPSILNADLSQLSEESQKLIDNGADYLHLDVMDGNFVPNITFGPPVVKCLRNKIKDAFFETHMMVSNPDQ' A
#
# COMPACT_ATOMS: atom_id res chain seq x y z
N MET A 1 -32.67 9.84 -1.72
CA MET A 1 -32.08 8.89 -0.75
C MET A 1 -30.63 9.26 -0.57
N ALA A 2 -30.15 9.38 0.68
CA ALA A 2 -28.73 9.58 0.92
C ALA A 2 -27.95 8.33 0.43
N PRO A 3 -26.73 8.49 -0.11
CA PRO A 3 -25.92 7.37 -0.54
C PRO A 3 -25.62 6.43 0.65
N LYS A 4 -25.71 5.12 0.41
CA LYS A 4 -25.36 4.10 1.40
C LYS A 4 -23.84 4.11 1.60
N LEU A 5 -23.39 4.34 2.83
CA LEU A 5 -21.98 4.25 3.20
C LEU A 5 -21.56 2.78 3.31
N THR A 6 -20.38 2.46 2.78
CA THR A 6 -19.77 1.12 2.87
C THR A 6 -18.42 1.23 3.54
N ALA A 7 -18.18 0.42 4.58
CA ALA A 7 -16.87 0.33 5.21
C ALA A 7 -15.87 -0.33 4.26
N LYS A 8 -14.62 0.13 4.33
CA LYS A 8 -13.51 -0.37 3.52
C LYS A 8 -12.35 -0.75 4.43
N ILE A 9 -11.72 -1.90 4.19
CA ILE A 9 -10.59 -2.40 4.97
C ILE A 9 -9.34 -2.44 4.11
N GLY A 10 -8.35 -1.63 4.50
CA GLY A 10 -7.04 -1.54 3.85
C GLY A 10 -5.89 -1.90 4.79
N PRO A 11 -5.44 -3.15 4.83
CA PRO A 11 -4.26 -3.53 5.60
C PRO A 11 -3.01 -2.80 5.12
N SER A 12 -2.21 -2.29 6.07
CA SER A 12 -0.88 -1.74 5.78
C SER A 12 0.11 -2.87 5.55
N ILE A 13 0.71 -2.89 4.36
CA ILE A 13 1.74 -3.87 3.99
C ILE A 13 3.09 -3.61 4.67
N LEU A 14 3.24 -2.47 5.37
CA LEU A 14 4.45 -2.13 6.11
C LEU A 14 4.77 -3.16 7.21
N ASN A 15 3.73 -3.74 7.81
CA ASN A 15 3.87 -4.73 8.88
C ASN A 15 3.97 -6.18 8.37
N ALA A 16 3.93 -6.39 7.04
CA ALA A 16 4.11 -7.70 6.44
C ALA A 16 5.60 -8.08 6.36
N ASP A 17 5.88 -9.33 6.01
CA ASP A 17 7.24 -9.72 5.62
C ASP A 17 7.62 -9.00 4.32
N LEU A 18 8.48 -7.98 4.43
CA LEU A 18 8.89 -7.15 3.30
C LEU A 18 9.66 -7.95 2.23
N SER A 19 10.29 -9.08 2.60
CA SER A 19 10.97 -9.95 1.65
C SER A 19 9.99 -10.72 0.75
N GLN A 20 8.73 -10.85 1.20
CA GLN A 20 7.66 -11.60 0.53
C GLN A 20 6.45 -10.70 0.20
N LEU A 21 6.64 -9.39 0.03
CA LEU A 21 5.57 -8.40 -0.18
C LEU A 21 4.49 -8.82 -1.18
N SER A 22 4.88 -9.46 -2.29
CA SER A 22 3.91 -9.91 -3.29
C SER A 22 2.99 -11.00 -2.78
N GLU A 23 3.54 -11.99 -2.08
CA GLU A 23 2.77 -13.13 -1.58
C GLU A 23 1.86 -12.67 -0.44
N GLU A 24 2.39 -11.86 0.47
CA GLU A 24 1.64 -11.28 1.58
C GLU A 24 0.51 -10.36 1.08
N SER A 25 0.78 -9.54 0.06
CA SER A 25 -0.24 -8.69 -0.57
C SER A 25 -1.35 -9.52 -1.21
N GLN A 26 -1.01 -10.60 -1.92
CA GLN A 26 -2.01 -11.47 -2.54
C GLN A 26 -2.87 -12.16 -1.46
N LYS A 27 -2.23 -12.68 -0.40
CA LYS A 27 -2.93 -13.29 0.74
C LYS A 27 -3.94 -12.32 1.36
N LEU A 28 -3.58 -11.05 1.55
CA LEU A 28 -4.49 -10.05 2.12
C LEU A 28 -5.73 -9.83 1.24
N ILE A 29 -5.53 -9.72 -0.08
CA ILE A 29 -6.63 -9.57 -1.04
C ILE A 29 -7.51 -10.82 -1.08
N ASP A 30 -6.91 -12.01 -1.12
CA ASP A 30 -7.64 -13.28 -1.12
C ASP A 30 -8.47 -13.48 0.16
N ASN A 31 -8.04 -12.87 1.28
CA ASN A 31 -8.75 -12.89 2.57
C ASN A 31 -9.77 -11.73 2.73
N GLY A 32 -10.06 -10.99 1.66
CA GLY A 32 -11.14 -10.01 1.64
C GLY A 32 -10.75 -8.57 1.96
N ALA A 33 -9.46 -8.23 1.88
CA ALA A 33 -9.05 -6.82 1.90
C ALA A 33 -9.63 -6.07 0.69
N ASP A 34 -10.18 -4.87 0.92
CA ASP A 34 -10.74 -4.04 -0.13
C ASP A 34 -9.65 -3.36 -0.98
N TYR A 35 -8.52 -3.06 -0.34
CA TYR A 35 -7.37 -2.40 -0.96
C TYR A 35 -6.10 -2.68 -0.14
N LEU A 36 -4.94 -2.32 -0.68
CA LEU A 36 -3.68 -2.36 0.05
C LEU A 36 -3.27 -0.95 0.43
N HIS A 37 -2.85 -0.76 1.68
CA HIS A 37 -2.28 0.50 2.17
C HIS A 37 -0.75 0.43 2.09
N LEU A 38 -0.15 1.37 1.35
CA LEU A 38 1.28 1.43 1.06
C LEU A 38 1.88 2.68 1.68
N ASP A 39 2.66 2.49 2.75
CA ASP A 39 3.38 3.58 3.42
C ASP A 39 4.72 3.88 2.73
N VAL A 40 4.80 5.02 2.04
CA VAL A 40 6.02 5.49 1.36
C VAL A 40 6.68 6.55 2.24
N MET A 41 7.87 6.24 2.77
CA MET A 41 8.61 7.10 3.69
C MET A 41 10.01 7.43 3.14
N ASP A 42 10.40 8.71 3.21
CA ASP A 42 11.66 9.22 2.62
C ASP A 42 12.80 9.48 3.63
N GLY A 43 12.59 9.26 4.93
CA GLY A 43 13.58 9.58 5.97
C GLY A 43 13.70 11.08 6.31
N ASN A 44 13.04 11.97 5.57
CA ASN A 44 13.07 13.42 5.79
C ASN A 44 11.78 13.93 6.45
N PHE A 45 10.62 13.50 5.94
CA PHE A 45 9.32 13.85 6.51
C PHE A 45 9.04 13.06 7.80
N VAL A 46 9.50 11.81 7.83
CA VAL A 46 9.53 10.92 9.00
C VAL A 46 10.91 10.28 9.10
N PRO A 47 11.39 9.88 10.29
CA PRO A 47 12.76 9.35 10.45
C PRO A 47 12.98 7.98 9.80
N ASN A 48 11.91 7.27 9.44
CA ASN A 48 11.96 5.93 8.89
C ASN A 48 12.02 5.97 7.35
N ILE A 49 12.61 4.94 6.75
CA ILE A 49 12.63 4.71 5.31
C ILE A 49 11.97 3.36 5.04
N THR A 50 11.03 3.33 4.10
CA THR A 50 10.31 2.10 3.72
C THR A 50 10.69 1.67 2.30
N PHE A 51 9.93 2.07 1.31
CA PHE A 51 10.13 1.80 -0.10
C PHE A 51 9.59 2.95 -0.95
N GLY A 52 10.09 3.06 -2.18
CA GLY A 52 9.69 4.11 -3.12
C GLY A 52 8.91 3.59 -4.34
N PRO A 53 8.70 4.46 -5.34
CA PRO A 53 8.00 4.13 -6.58
C PRO A 53 8.47 2.85 -7.30
N PRO A 54 9.77 2.48 -7.33
CA PRO A 54 10.21 1.24 -7.96
C PRO A 54 9.58 -0.02 -7.36
N VAL A 55 9.40 -0.07 -6.04
CA VAL A 55 8.78 -1.22 -5.36
C VAL A 55 7.29 -1.27 -5.65
N VAL A 56 6.61 -0.12 -5.60
CA VAL A 56 5.18 -0.01 -5.95
C VAL A 56 4.93 -0.50 -7.38
N LYS A 57 5.79 -0.13 -8.33
CA LYS A 57 5.73 -0.59 -9.73
C LYS A 57 5.92 -2.10 -9.86
N CYS A 58 6.91 -2.67 -9.16
CA CYS A 58 7.14 -4.11 -9.13
C CYS A 58 5.95 -4.87 -8.54
N LEU A 59 5.36 -4.34 -7.45
CA LEU A 59 4.20 -4.95 -6.80
C LEU A 59 2.95 -4.87 -7.68
N ARG A 60 2.71 -3.74 -8.36
CA ARG A 60 1.59 -3.55 -9.30
C ARG A 60 1.59 -4.57 -10.44
N ASN A 61 2.77 -4.97 -10.92
CA ASN A 61 2.88 -6.00 -11.96
C ASN A 61 2.41 -7.38 -11.48
N LYS A 62 2.53 -7.65 -10.18
CA LYS A 62 2.15 -8.92 -9.56
C LYS A 62 0.71 -8.92 -9.05
N ILE A 63 0.25 -7.80 -8.48
CA ILE A 63 -1.11 -7.62 -7.93
C ILE A 63 -1.86 -6.61 -8.81
N LYS A 64 -2.52 -7.11 -9.86
CA LYS A 64 -3.10 -6.26 -10.90
C LYS A 64 -4.42 -5.61 -10.49
N ASP A 65 -5.27 -6.35 -9.80
CA ASP A 65 -6.67 -5.97 -9.61
C ASP A 65 -6.94 -5.19 -8.31
N ALA A 66 -5.99 -5.20 -7.37
CA ALA A 66 -6.15 -4.52 -6.08
C ALA A 66 -5.97 -2.99 -6.21
N PHE A 67 -6.81 -2.22 -5.53
CA PHE A 67 -6.55 -0.80 -5.35
C PHE A 67 -5.33 -0.61 -4.42
N PHE A 68 -4.40 0.25 -4.82
CA PHE A 68 -3.26 0.64 -3.98
C PHE A 68 -3.51 2.04 -3.48
N GLU A 69 -3.66 2.16 -2.17
CA GLU A 69 -3.73 3.45 -1.49
C GLU A 69 -2.31 3.79 -1.02
N THR A 70 -1.72 4.79 -1.67
CA THR A 70 -0.35 5.21 -1.37
C THR A 70 -0.36 6.35 -0.37
N HIS A 71 0.09 6.09 0.84
CA HIS A 71 0.26 7.08 1.88
C HIS A 71 1.66 7.68 1.80
N MET A 72 1.73 8.88 1.24
CA MET A 72 2.97 9.58 0.94
C MET A 72 3.46 10.36 2.16
N MET A 73 4.33 9.74 2.96
CA MET A 73 5.07 10.38 4.05
C MET A 73 6.42 10.86 3.54
N VAL A 74 6.37 11.77 2.56
CA VAL A 74 7.54 12.31 1.87
C VAL A 74 7.48 13.83 1.81
N SER A 75 8.65 14.49 1.76
CA SER A 75 8.74 15.95 1.75
C SER A 75 8.39 16.56 0.39
N ASN A 76 8.66 15.84 -0.71
CA ASN A 76 8.43 16.29 -2.09
C ASN A 76 7.60 15.24 -2.86
N PRO A 77 6.26 15.19 -2.67
CA PRO A 77 5.40 14.12 -3.22
C PRO A 77 5.12 14.24 -4.73
N ASP A 78 5.50 15.35 -5.35
CA ASP A 78 5.31 15.66 -6.78
C ASP A 78 6.40 15.07 -7.70
N GLN A 79 7.44 14.48 -7.13
CA GLN A 79 8.56 13.82 -7.83
C GLN A 79 8.28 12.34 -8.11
#